data_AF-A0A4Y3PC30-F1
#
_entry.id   AF-A0A4Y3PC30-F1
#
_cell.length_a   1.000
_cell.length_b   1.000
_cell.length_c   1.000
_cell.angle_alpha   90.00
_cell.angle_beta   90.00
_cell.angle_gamma   90.00
#
_symmetry.space_group_name_H-M   'P 1'
#
loop_
_entity.id
_entity.type
_entity.pdbx_description
1 polymer ?
#
loop_
_entity_poly.entity_id
_entity_poly.type
_entity_poly.pdbx_seq_one_letter_code
_entity_poly.pdbx_strand_id
1 'polypeptide(L)'
;MNRTNIVEPLDTKRMIVRDFCTLIETLPNQDDAASIQKFLRYLQSLLRIKQVIPPMVEIMTIIKSLKPTLYHSARRTIMPTSNLHMLFQLEMDMQLAQERLRQYDK
;
A
#
# COMPACT_ATOMS: atom_id res chain seq x y z
N MET A 1 -26.74 -12.27 17.46
CA MET A 1 -26.42 -12.68 16.08
C MET A 1 -25.72 -11.53 15.38
N ASN A 2 -24.38 -11.53 15.36
CA ASN A 2 -23.63 -10.51 14.61
C ASN A 2 -23.66 -10.89 13.13
N ARG A 3 -24.32 -10.06 12.32
CA ARG A 3 -24.23 -10.10 10.85
C ARG A 3 -22.76 -9.88 10.50
N THR A 4 -22.01 -10.95 10.26
CA THR A 4 -20.79 -10.88 9.45
C THR A 4 -21.23 -10.42 8.07
N ASN A 5 -21.12 -9.11 7.80
CA ASN A 5 -21.14 -8.61 6.43
C ASN A 5 -19.97 -9.31 5.73
N ILE A 6 -20.28 -10.35 4.95
CA ILE A 6 -19.35 -10.98 4.04
C ILE A 6 -19.15 -9.96 2.93
N VAL A 7 -18.21 -9.03 3.12
CA VAL A 7 -17.75 -8.17 2.03
C VAL A 7 -17.08 -9.09 1.03
N GLU A 8 -17.53 -9.06 -0.23
CA GLU A 8 -16.95 -9.92 -1.25
C GLU A 8 -15.45 -9.64 -1.42
N PRO A 9 -14.63 -10.67 -1.73
CA PRO A 9 -13.19 -10.48 -1.94
C PRO A 9 -12.86 -9.37 -2.95
N LEU A 10 -13.67 -9.20 -3.99
CA LEU A 10 -13.47 -8.14 -4.98
C LEU A 10 -13.67 -6.73 -4.39
N ASP A 11 -14.72 -6.55 -3.59
CA ASP A 11 -15.00 -5.27 -2.94
C ASP A 11 -13.92 -4.88 -1.93
N THR A 12 -13.36 -5.87 -1.23
CA THR A 12 -12.21 -5.66 -0.35
C THR A 12 -10.99 -5.13 -1.14
N LYS A 13 -10.71 -5.71 -2.32
CA LYS A 13 -9.61 -5.22 -3.17
C LYS A 13 -9.87 -3.82 -3.71
N ARG A 14 -11.10 -3.52 -4.15
CA ARG A 14 -11.49 -2.16 -4.58
C ARG A 14 -11.31 -1.13 -3.47
N MET A 15 -11.72 -1.46 -2.25
CA MET A 15 -11.53 -0.61 -1.08
C MET A 15 -10.04 -0.30 -0.85
N ILE A 16 -9.19 -1.33 -0.87
CA ILE A 16 -7.73 -1.16 -0.70
C ILE A 16 -7.16 -0.18 -1.75
N VAL A 17 -7.58 -0.32 -3.01
CA VAL A 17 -7.11 0.54 -4.10
C VAL A 17 -7.63 1.97 -3.96
N ARG A 18 -8.88 2.18 -3.56
CA ARG A 18 -9.42 3.52 -3.29
C ARG A 18 -8.71 4.21 -2.12
N ASP A 19 -8.44 3.48 -1.04
CA ASP A 19 -7.68 3.98 0.10
C ASP A 19 -6.25 4.34 -0.32
N PHE A 20 -5.65 3.53 -1.20
CA PHE A 20 -4.34 3.81 -1.78
C PHE A 20 -4.34 5.10 -2.60
N CYS A 21 -5.30 5.29 -3.51
CA CYS A 21 -5.41 6.49 -4.32
C CYS A 21 -5.59 7.73 -3.43
N THR A 22 -6.46 7.65 -2.43
CA THR A 22 -6.65 8.75 -1.45
C THR A 22 -5.36 9.04 -0.67
N LEU A 23 -4.62 8.01 -0.27
CA LEU A 23 -3.32 8.18 0.38
C LEU A 23 -2.31 8.85 -0.56
N ILE A 24 -2.29 8.45 -1.84
CA ILE A 24 -1.30 8.97 -2.78
C ILE A 24 -1.55 10.43 -3.16
N GLU A 25 -2.78 10.89 -3.13
CA GLU A 25 -3.11 12.30 -3.35
C GLU A 25 -2.79 13.16 -2.12
N THR A 26 -3.01 12.64 -0.91
CA THR A 26 -2.94 13.45 0.32
C THR A 26 -1.59 13.42 1.03
N LEU A 27 -0.77 12.40 0.80
CA LEU A 27 0.49 12.23 1.50
C LEU A 27 1.64 12.96 0.78
N PRO A 28 2.40 13.86 1.41
CA PRO A 28 3.49 14.54 0.71
C PRO A 28 4.67 13.59 0.45
N ASN A 29 5.49 13.89 -0.57
CA ASN A 29 6.77 13.22 -0.80
C ASN A 29 7.87 13.84 0.08
N GLN A 30 7.79 13.62 1.40
CA GLN A 30 8.69 14.19 2.40
C GLN A 30 9.19 13.10 3.36
N ASP A 31 10.29 13.37 4.06
CA ASP A 31 10.93 12.47 5.02
C ASP A 31 10.60 12.80 6.48
N ASP A 32 9.59 13.62 6.72
CA ASP A 32 9.14 13.94 8.07
C ASP A 32 8.50 12.71 8.76
N ALA A 33 8.62 12.68 10.09
CA ALA A 33 8.16 11.55 10.88
C ALA A 33 6.65 11.29 10.74
N ALA A 34 5.82 12.32 10.55
CA ALA A 34 4.38 12.17 10.45
C ALA A 34 3.98 11.50 9.14
N SER A 35 4.57 11.92 8.02
CA SER A 35 4.37 11.30 6.70
C SER A 35 4.85 9.86 6.67
N ILE A 36 6.04 9.59 7.20
CA ILE A 36 6.58 8.23 7.30
C ILE A 36 5.65 7.34 8.13
N GLN A 37 5.25 7.79 9.34
CA GLN A 37 4.35 7.01 10.19
C GLN A 37 2.98 6.79 9.55
N LYS A 38 2.42 7.78 8.83
CA LYS A 38 1.16 7.63 8.10
C LYS A 38 1.29 6.55 7.01
N PHE A 39 2.39 6.55 6.25
CA PHE A 39 2.65 5.52 5.25
C PHE A 39 2.82 4.12 5.87
N LEU A 40 3.63 4.00 6.93
CA LEU A 40 3.87 2.71 7.58
C LEU A 40 2.59 2.14 8.21
N ARG A 41 1.74 2.98 8.81
CA ARG A 41 0.44 2.55 9.34
C ARG A 41 -0.48 2.01 8.24
N TYR A 42 -0.46 2.63 7.07
CA TYR A 42 -1.18 2.11 5.90
C TYR A 42 -0.65 0.73 5.48
N LEU A 43 0.66 0.56 5.32
CA LEU A 43 1.22 -0.76 4.98
C LEU A 43 0.90 -1.83 6.03
N GLN A 44 0.93 -1.47 7.31
CA GLN A 44 0.55 -2.36 8.42
C GLN A 44 -0.93 -2.74 8.37
N SER A 45 -1.83 -1.83 7.97
CA SER A 45 -3.25 -2.16 7.86
C SER A 45 -3.47 -3.19 6.75
N LEU A 46 -2.77 -3.08 5.63
CA LEU A 46 -2.84 -4.05 4.53
C LEU A 46 -2.37 -5.45 4.95
N LEU A 47 -1.27 -5.54 5.72
CA LEU A 47 -0.79 -6.82 6.25
C LEU A 47 -1.75 -7.51 7.23
N ARG A 48 -2.72 -6.77 7.79
CA ARG A 48 -3.75 -7.34 8.68
C ARG A 48 -4.96 -7.87 7.93
N ILE A 49 -5.11 -7.57 6.65
CA ILE A 49 -6.23 -8.05 5.83
C ILE A 49 -6.00 -9.52 5.53
N LYS A 50 -6.89 -10.37 6.04
CA LYS A 50 -6.83 -11.84 5.84
C LYS A 50 -7.80 -12.35 4.77
N GLN A 51 -8.76 -11.52 4.35
CA GLN A 51 -9.79 -11.93 3.38
C GLN A 51 -9.25 -12.03 1.96
N VAL A 52 -8.25 -11.21 1.62
CA VAL A 52 -7.66 -11.13 0.29
C VAL A 52 -6.17 -10.93 0.36
N ILE A 53 -5.47 -11.27 -0.72
CA ILE A 53 -4.09 -10.86 -0.95
C ILE A 53 -4.15 -9.43 -1.54
N PRO A 54 -3.64 -8.40 -0.83
CA PRO A 54 -3.59 -7.04 -1.34
C PRO A 54 -2.61 -6.92 -2.52
N PRO A 55 -2.81 -5.98 -3.46
CA PRO A 55 -1.88 -5.69 -4.55
C PRO A 55 -0.65 -4.92 -4.04
N MET A 56 0.13 -5.55 -3.14
CA MET A 56 1.25 -4.91 -2.46
C MET A 56 2.38 -4.54 -3.42
N VAL A 57 2.65 -5.38 -4.41
CA VAL A 57 3.74 -5.15 -5.38
C VAL A 57 3.45 -3.90 -6.20
N GLU A 58 2.20 -3.76 -6.66
CA GLU A 58 1.73 -2.61 -7.42
C GLU A 58 1.78 -1.32 -6.58
N ILE A 59 1.27 -1.37 -5.35
CA ILE A 59 1.29 -0.26 -4.39
C ILE A 59 2.72 0.21 -4.12
N MET A 60 3.63 -0.72 -3.81
CA MET A 60 5.03 -0.39 -3.47
C MET A 60 5.76 0.19 -4.68
N THR A 61 5.51 -0.34 -5.88
CA THR A 61 6.11 0.15 -7.13
C THR A 61 5.67 1.58 -7.44
N ILE A 62 4.37 1.86 -7.32
CA ILE A 62 3.83 3.19 -7.59
C ILE A 62 4.33 4.21 -6.56
N ILE A 63 4.38 3.87 -5.27
CA ILE A 63 4.93 4.79 -4.25
C ILE A 63 6.42 5.04 -4.45
N LYS A 64 7.20 4.01 -4.79
CA LYS A 64 8.63 4.19 -5.10
C LYS A 64 8.85 5.19 -6.24
N SER A 65 7.98 5.14 -7.26
CA SER A 65 8.04 6.04 -8.42
C SER A 65 7.55 7.46 -8.11
N LEU A 66 6.38 7.60 -7.49
CA LEU A 66 5.74 8.90 -7.28
C LEU A 66 6.24 9.64 -6.03
N LYS A 67 6.68 8.90 -5.01
CA LYS A 67 7.13 9.45 -3.72
C LYS A 67 8.45 8.80 -3.26
N PRO A 68 9.53 8.94 -4.04
CA PRO A 68 10.80 8.26 -3.76
C PRO A 68 11.41 8.68 -2.42
N THR A 69 11.32 9.96 -2.04
CA THR A 69 11.85 10.47 -0.77
C THR A 69 11.17 9.78 0.41
N LEU A 70 9.83 9.79 0.42
CA LEU A 70 9.05 9.11 1.44
C LEU A 70 9.35 7.61 1.48
N TYR A 71 9.40 6.95 0.31
CA TYR A 71 9.68 5.51 0.20
C TYR A 71 11.02 5.14 0.82
N HIS A 72 12.10 5.84 0.43
CA HIS A 72 13.43 5.56 0.91
C HIS A 72 13.59 5.88 2.40
N SER A 73 13.00 6.98 2.87
CA SER A 73 13.03 7.33 4.29
C SER A 73 12.25 6.31 5.13
N ALA A 74 11.05 5.91 4.70
CA ALA A 74 10.29 4.86 5.37
C ALA A 74 11.06 3.53 5.42
N ARG A 75 11.69 3.11 4.32
CA ARG A 75 12.54 1.89 4.27
C ARG A 75 13.62 1.91 5.35
N ARG A 76 14.27 3.05 5.56
CA ARG A 76 15.37 3.20 6.54
C ARG A 76 14.89 3.13 8.00
N THR A 77 13.63 3.47 8.26
CA THR A 77 13.07 3.42 9.62
C THR A 77 12.63 2.02 10.06
N ILE A 78 12.54 1.06 9.12
CA ILE A 78 12.07 -0.28 9.41
C ILE A 78 13.24 -1.21 9.69
N MET A 79 13.17 -1.92 10.81
CA MET A 79 14.12 -2.98 11.14
C MET A 79 14.08 -4.10 10.09
N PRO A 80 15.23 -4.65 9.66
CA PRO A 80 15.27 -5.73 8.67
C PRO A 80 14.46 -6.98 9.04
N THR A 81 14.27 -7.22 10.34
CA THR A 81 13.46 -8.34 10.88
C THR A 81 11.95 -8.12 10.79
N SER A 82 11.50 -6.93 10.42
CA SER A 82 10.07 -6.62 10.27
C SER A 82 9.53 -7.19 8.97
N ASN A 83 8.32 -7.76 9.01
CA ASN A 83 7.61 -8.19 7.79
C ASN A 83 7.40 -7.04 6.78
N LEU A 84 7.33 -5.79 7.26
CA LEU A 84 7.27 -4.62 6.38
C LEU A 84 8.54 -4.46 5.54
N HIS A 85 9.70 -4.88 6.04
CA HIS A 85 10.96 -4.75 5.32
C HIS A 85 10.93 -5.50 3.98
N MET A 86 10.27 -6.66 3.94
CA MET A 86 10.10 -7.44 2.72
C MET A 86 9.34 -6.68 1.63
N LEU A 87 8.40 -5.80 2.00
CA LEU A 87 7.62 -5.00 1.04
C LEU A 87 8.50 -4.03 0.26
N PHE A 88 9.60 -3.55 0.85
CA PHE A 88 10.56 -2.65 0.20
C PHE A 88 11.53 -3.34 -0.76
N GLN A 89 11.42 -4.67 -0.87
CA GLN A 89 12.16 -5.46 -1.85
C GLN A 89 11.29 -5.82 -3.07
N LEU A 90 10.01 -5.46 -3.04
CA LEU A 90 9.08 -5.71 -4.12
C LEU A 90 9.33 -4.72 -5.26
N GLU A 91 9.48 -5.25 -6.46
CA GLU A 91 9.62 -4.47 -7.68
C GLU A 91 8.83 -5.13 -8.81
N MET A 92 8.24 -4.29 -9.65
CA MET A 92 7.68 -4.68 -10.93
C MET A 92 7.77 -3.50 -11.89
N ASP A 93 7.41 -3.72 -13.15
CA ASP A 93 7.27 -2.65 -14.12
C ASP A 93 6.16 -1.66 -13.71
N MET A 94 6.44 -0.36 -13.85
CA MET A 94 5.52 0.71 -13.45
C MET A 94 4.23 0.71 -14.29
N GLN A 95 4.32 0.47 -15.59
CA GLN A 95 3.15 0.47 -16.47
C GLN A 95 2.25 -0.72 -16.13
N LEU A 96 2.85 -1.89 -15.90
CA LEU A 96 2.12 -3.08 -15.47
C LEU A 96 1.46 -2.87 -14.10
N ALA A 97 2.12 -2.17 -13.17
CA ALA A 97 1.54 -1.86 -11.85
C ALA A 97 0.27 -1.01 -11.98
N GLN A 98 0.33 0.04 -12.81
CA GLN A 98 -0.81 0.91 -13.08
C GLN A 98 -1.95 0.14 -13.74
N GLU A 99 -1.65 -0.68 -14.76
CA GLU A 99 -2.67 -1.46 -15.47
C GLU A 99 -3.40 -2.42 -14.53
N ARG A 100 -2.68 -3.11 -13.64
CA ARG A 100 -3.29 -4.01 -12.66
C ARG A 100 -4.16 -3.28 -11.64
N LEU A 101 -3.75 -2.11 -11.17
CA LEU A 101 -4.59 -1.34 -10.23
C LEU A 101 -5.85 -0.80 -10.90
N ARG A 102 -5.80 -0.41 -12.18
CA ARG A 102 -6.96 0.07 -12.96
C ARG A 102 -8.08 -0.96 -13.07
N GLN A 103 -7.78 -2.25 -12.93
CA GLN A 103 -8.80 -3.31 -12.91
C GLN A 103 -9.79 -3.17 -11.75
N TYR A 104 -9.39 -2.46 -10.68
CA TYR A 104 -10.21 -2.25 -9.48
C TYR A 104 -10.91 -0.87 -9.45
N ASP A 105 -10.75 -0.04 -10.48
CA ASP A 105 -11.43 1.26 -10.59
C ASP A 105 -12.88 1.16 -11.09
N LYS A 106 -13.31 -0.04 -11.53
CA LYS A 106 -14.67 -0.31 -12.03
C LYS A 106 -15.66 -0.64 -10.94
#